data_AF-A0A0N9VTX5-F1
#
_entry.id   AF-A0A0N9VTX5-F1
#
_cell.length_a   1.000
_cell.length_b   1.000
_cell.length_c   1.000
_cell.angle_alpha   90.00
_cell.angle_beta   90.00
_cell.angle_gamma   90.00
#
_symmetry.space_group_name_H-M   'P 1'
#
loop_
_entity.id
_entity.type
_entity.pdbx_description
1 polymer ?
#
loop_
_entity_poly.entity_id
_entity_poly.type
_entity_poly.pdbx_seq_one_letter_code
_entity_poly.pdbx_strand_id
1 'polypeptide(L)'
;MSEQQCPCGLGNYSSCCQPLHLGQQKVLSATQLMRSRYSAFALQEIDYIVKTTALQQQQYLDVPAIAEWSKSNQWLKLEIVQTQEKVDKNHALVEFKAHYHDGEKVQEHHEISYFVKFDETWYFLDPTVEQAFTMKQPCLCGSSKKFKQCCAQFL
;
A
#
# COMPACT_ATOMS: atom_id res chain seq x y z
N MET A 1 -6.14 -24.28 17.53
CA MET A 1 -5.70 -22.88 17.39
C MET A 1 -6.53 -22.30 16.26
N SER A 2 -7.30 -21.26 16.51
CA SER A 2 -8.18 -20.69 15.48
C SER A 2 -7.31 -20.06 14.40
N GLU A 3 -7.21 -20.71 13.24
CA GLU A 3 -6.53 -20.15 12.08
C GLU A 3 -7.31 -18.91 11.64
N GLN A 4 -6.76 -17.73 11.91
CA GLN A 4 -7.40 -16.49 11.49
C GLN A 4 -7.21 -16.33 9.97
N GLN A 5 -8.34 -16.21 9.27
CA GLN A 5 -8.36 -15.91 7.85
C GLN A 5 -7.65 -14.57 7.60
N CYS A 6 -6.84 -14.50 6.55
CA CYS A 6 -6.18 -13.26 6.18
C CYS A 6 -7.21 -12.22 5.73
N PRO A 7 -7.17 -10.96 6.23
CA PRO A 7 -8.13 -9.93 5.82
C PRO A 7 -8.14 -9.63 4.33
N CYS A 8 -7.02 -9.83 3.62
CA CYS A 8 -7.00 -9.70 2.16
C CYS A 8 -7.85 -10.75 1.42
N GLY A 9 -8.46 -11.70 2.14
CA GLY A 9 -9.34 -12.73 1.60
C GLY A 9 -8.65 -14.01 1.15
N LEU A 10 -7.32 -14.13 1.31
CA LEU A 10 -6.55 -15.29 0.86
C LEU A 10 -5.98 -16.11 2.02
N GLY A 11 -6.46 -17.35 2.15
CA GLY A 11 -5.92 -18.34 3.10
C GLY A 11 -5.76 -17.84 4.54
N ASN A 12 -4.88 -18.49 5.29
CA ASN A 12 -4.60 -18.14 6.67
C ASN A 12 -3.61 -16.98 6.76
N TYR A 13 -3.83 -16.06 7.71
CA TYR A 13 -2.97 -14.89 7.91
C TYR A 13 -1.49 -15.28 8.06
N SER A 14 -1.22 -16.33 8.82
CA SER A 14 0.13 -16.84 9.12
C SER A 14 0.93 -17.29 7.90
N SER A 15 0.25 -17.80 6.87
CA SER A 15 0.86 -18.21 5.60
C SER A 15 0.70 -17.18 4.48
N CYS A 16 0.00 -16.06 4.74
CA CYS A 16 -0.33 -15.06 3.73
C CYS A 16 0.38 -13.73 3.98
N CYS A 17 -0.20 -12.82 4.76
CA CYS A 17 0.35 -11.47 4.97
C CYS A 17 1.26 -11.36 6.21
N GLN A 18 1.14 -12.26 7.18
CA GLN A 18 1.93 -12.19 8.41
C GLN A 18 3.46 -12.20 8.15
N PRO A 19 4.02 -13.08 7.30
CA PRO A 19 5.46 -13.08 7.05
C PRO A 19 5.96 -11.78 6.41
N LEU A 20 5.10 -11.09 5.65
CA LEU A 20 5.41 -9.78 5.05
C LEU A 20 5.41 -8.68 6.12
N HIS A 21 4.39 -8.65 6.99
CA HIS A 21 4.30 -7.68 8.09
C HIS A 21 5.47 -7.81 9.07
N LEU A 22 5.88 -9.05 9.36
CA LEU A 22 7.03 -9.36 10.22
C LEU A 22 8.39 -9.16 9.52
N GLY A 23 8.42 -8.83 8.22
CA GLY A 23 9.65 -8.66 7.46
C GLY A 23 10.43 -9.96 7.20
N GLN A 24 9.80 -11.12 7.37
CA GLN A 24 10.38 -12.45 7.12
C GLN A 24 10.41 -12.79 5.63
N GLN A 25 9.52 -12.18 4.83
CA GLN A 25 9.46 -12.32 3.38
C GLN A 25 9.42 -10.95 2.72
N LYS A 26 9.99 -10.87 1.51
CA LYS A 26 9.85 -9.70 0.66
C LYS A 26 8.60 -9.82 -0.19
N VAL A 27 7.99 -8.67 -0.47
CA VAL A 27 6.89 -8.57 -1.43
C VAL A 27 7.43 -8.85 -2.85
N LEU A 28 6.77 -9.74 -3.57
CA LEU A 28 7.15 -10.18 -4.92
C LEU A 28 6.44 -9.39 -6.02
N SER A 29 5.24 -8.86 -5.78
CA SER A 29 4.44 -8.13 -6.77
C SER A 29 3.68 -6.95 -6.16
N ALA A 30 3.23 -6.01 -7.00
CA ALA A 30 2.43 -4.87 -6.53
C ALA A 30 1.08 -5.31 -5.97
N THR A 31 0.45 -6.33 -6.57
CA THR A 31 -0.79 -6.91 -6.04
C THR A 31 -0.58 -7.52 -4.67
N GLN A 32 0.54 -8.22 -4.44
CA GLN A 32 0.86 -8.77 -3.12
C GLN A 32 1.07 -7.64 -2.10
N LEU A 33 1.73 -6.55 -2.51
CA LEU A 33 1.91 -5.38 -1.65
C LEU A 33 0.57 -4.77 -1.29
N MET A 34 -0.31 -4.53 -2.26
CA MET A 34 -1.64 -3.98 -2.02
C MET A 34 -2.46 -4.84 -1.04
N ARG A 35 -2.47 -6.16 -1.21
CA ARG A 35 -3.14 -7.10 -0.31
C ARG A 35 -2.59 -7.07 1.11
N SER A 36 -1.26 -7.04 1.25
CA SER A 36 -0.62 -6.92 2.55
C SER A 36 -0.92 -5.58 3.22
N ARG A 37 -0.89 -4.46 2.49
CA ARG A 37 -1.26 -3.14 3.03
C ARG A 37 -2.70 -3.10 3.52
N TYR A 38 -3.65 -3.64 2.75
CA TYR A 38 -5.04 -3.79 3.22
C TYR A 38 -5.13 -4.58 4.53
N SER A 39 -4.41 -5.71 4.61
CA SER A 39 -4.40 -6.53 5.84
C SER A 39 -3.73 -5.82 7.00
N ALA A 40 -2.72 -4.99 6.74
CA ALA A 40 -2.06 -4.18 7.75
C ALA A 40 -3.00 -3.12 8.31
N PHE A 41 -3.86 -2.48 7.49
CA PHE A 41 -4.93 -1.63 8.02
C PHE A 41 -5.91 -2.44 8.89
N ALA A 42 -6.41 -3.56 8.39
CA ALA A 42 -7.34 -4.40 9.14
C ALA A 42 -6.79 -4.88 10.51
N LEU A 43 -5.48 -5.08 10.62
CA LEU A 43 -4.80 -5.59 11.82
C LEU A 43 -4.02 -4.52 12.60
N GLN A 44 -4.12 -3.25 12.21
CA GLN A 44 -3.41 -2.12 12.85
C GLN A 44 -1.87 -2.21 12.79
N GLU A 45 -1.31 -2.84 11.75
CA GLU A 45 0.13 -2.94 11.50
C GLU A 45 0.65 -1.66 10.81
N ILE A 46 0.50 -0.51 11.46
CA ILE A 46 0.75 0.81 10.85
C ILE A 46 2.21 1.00 10.45
N ASP A 47 3.15 0.41 11.19
CA ASP A 47 4.58 0.42 10.83
C ASP A 47 4.81 -0.18 9.45
N TYR A 48 4.05 -1.20 9.05
CA TYR A 48 4.13 -1.79 7.72
C TYR A 48 3.63 -0.84 6.64
N ILE A 49 2.56 -0.09 6.92
CA ILE A 49 2.04 0.96 6.02
C ILE A 49 3.12 2.01 5.76
N VAL A 50 3.77 2.52 6.80
CA VAL A 50 4.85 3.50 6.66
C VAL A 50 6.03 2.92 5.87
N LYS A 51 6.54 1.76 6.28
CA LYS A 51 7.72 1.11 5.65
C LYS A 51 7.53 0.79 4.17
N THR A 52 6.30 0.53 3.75
CA THR A 52 5.99 0.17 2.37
C THR A 52 5.46 1.33 1.53
N THR A 53 5.32 2.53 2.09
CA THR A 53 5.14 3.76 1.31
C THR A 53 6.48 4.24 0.74
N ALA A 54 6.48 4.94 -0.39
CA ALA A 54 7.70 5.41 -1.05
C ALA A 54 8.62 6.17 -0.09
N LEU A 55 9.92 5.88 -0.15
CA LEU A 55 10.92 6.28 0.85
C LEU A 55 10.87 7.77 1.23
N GLN A 56 10.76 8.66 0.24
CA GLN A 56 10.74 10.10 0.52
C GLN A 56 9.39 10.58 1.08
N GLN A 57 8.32 9.81 0.94
CA GLN A 57 6.99 10.13 1.45
C GLN A 57 6.80 9.72 2.92
N GLN A 58 7.55 8.73 3.41
CA GLN A 58 7.36 8.13 4.73
C GLN A 58 7.36 9.15 5.88
N GLN A 59 8.26 10.13 5.82
CA GLN A 59 8.39 11.18 6.85
C GLN A 59 7.22 12.18 6.87
N TYR A 60 6.43 12.24 5.80
CA TYR A 60 5.32 13.18 5.63
C TYR A 60 3.96 12.51 5.86
N LEU A 61 3.94 11.22 6.20
CA LEU A 61 2.71 10.53 6.56
C LEU A 61 2.23 10.98 7.93
N ASP A 62 0.95 11.32 8.03
CA ASP A 62 0.28 11.53 9.32
C ASP A 62 -0.03 10.17 9.95
N VAL A 63 0.98 9.59 10.58
CA VAL A 63 0.88 8.27 11.24
C VAL A 63 -0.26 8.22 12.27
N PRO A 64 -0.47 9.24 13.13
CA PRO A 64 -1.65 9.30 13.99
C PRO A 64 -2.98 9.23 13.24
N ALA A 65 -3.16 10.01 12.17
CA ALA A 65 -4.40 9.99 11.39
C ALA A 65 -4.62 8.64 10.67
N ILE A 66 -3.56 8.07 10.11
CA ILE A 66 -3.58 6.74 9.49
C ILE A 66 -4.01 5.68 10.52
N ALA A 67 -3.43 5.71 11.72
CA ALA A 67 -3.77 4.78 12.79
C ALA A 67 -5.22 4.95 13.25
N GLU A 68 -5.70 6.18 13.38
CA GLU A 68 -7.07 6.45 13.82
C GLU A 68 -8.10 6.02 12.77
N TRP A 69 -7.84 6.32 11.50
CA TRP A 69 -8.68 5.85 10.40
C TRP A 69 -8.69 4.32 10.33
N SER A 70 -7.53 3.69 10.50
CA SER A 70 -7.40 2.25 10.55
C SER A 70 -8.27 1.63 11.66
N LYS A 71 -8.31 2.24 12.86
CA LYS A 71 -9.10 1.75 14.02
C LYS A 71 -10.59 2.03 13.90
N SER A 72 -10.96 3.16 13.32
CA SER A 72 -12.35 3.61 13.23
C SER A 72 -13.15 2.82 12.21
N ASN A 73 -12.48 2.15 11.27
CA ASN A 73 -13.11 1.37 10.21
C ASN A 73 -13.01 -0.13 10.45
N GLN A 74 -14.14 -0.82 10.37
CA GLN A 74 -14.17 -2.28 10.32
C GLN A 74 -13.97 -2.74 8.87
N TRP A 75 -12.83 -3.34 8.60
CA TRP A 75 -12.48 -3.85 7.27
C TRP A 75 -13.22 -5.14 6.95
N LEU A 76 -13.95 -5.15 5.83
CA LEU A 76 -14.86 -6.24 5.48
C LEU A 76 -14.31 -7.13 4.36
N LYS A 77 -13.90 -6.51 3.26
CA LYS A 77 -13.44 -7.23 2.06
C LYS A 77 -12.51 -6.36 1.22
N LEU A 78 -11.49 -6.99 0.65
CA LEU A 78 -10.72 -6.45 -0.46
C LEU A 78 -11.10 -7.16 -1.76
N GLU A 79 -11.39 -6.40 -2.80
CA GLU A 79 -11.62 -6.89 -4.15
C GLU A 79 -10.60 -6.27 -5.10
N ILE A 80 -9.82 -7.11 -5.79
CA ILE A 80 -8.90 -6.64 -6.82
C ILE A 80 -9.64 -6.67 -8.16
N VAL A 81 -9.81 -5.49 -8.77
CA VAL A 81 -10.55 -5.31 -10.03
C VAL A 81 -9.63 -5.56 -11.21
N GLN A 82 -8.48 -4.88 -11.23
CA GLN A 82 -7.50 -4.99 -12.30
C GLN A 82 -6.09 -4.86 -11.75
N THR A 83 -5.14 -5.55 -12.38
CA THR A 83 -3.72 -5.45 -12.06
C THR A 83 -2.93 -5.26 -13.34
N GLN A 84 -1.93 -4.38 -13.28
CA GLN A 84 -0.92 -4.26 -14.32
C GLN A 84 0.45 -4.25 -13.63
N GLU A 85 1.02 -5.45 -13.45
CA GLU A 85 2.30 -5.65 -12.74
C GLU A 85 3.51 -5.01 -13.47
N LYS A 86 3.31 -4.53 -14.71
CA LYS A 86 4.33 -3.85 -15.51
C LYS A 86 3.71 -2.75 -16.37
N VAL A 87 3.55 -1.57 -15.78
CA VAL A 87 3.18 -0.33 -16.49
C VAL A 87 4.39 0.22 -17.25
N ASP A 88 5.55 0.20 -16.60
CA ASP A 88 6.84 0.46 -17.23
C ASP A 88 7.92 -0.50 -16.67
N LYS A 89 9.20 -0.12 -16.74
CA LYS A 89 10.29 -0.95 -16.20
C LYS A 89 10.15 -1.23 -14.70
N ASN A 90 9.69 -0.26 -13.92
CA ASN A 90 9.72 -0.28 -12.46
C ASN A 90 8.34 0.00 -11.82
N HIS A 91 7.31 0.35 -12.58
CA HIS A 91 6.00 0.71 -12.04
C HIS A 91 4.95 -0.34 -12.35
N ALA A 92 3.99 -0.45 -11.43
CA ALA A 92 2.83 -1.29 -11.53
C ALA A 92 1.59 -0.54 -11.04
N LEU A 93 0.43 -1.03 -11.44
CA LEU A 93 -0.87 -0.50 -11.07
C LEU A 93 -1.74 -1.61 -10.48
N VAL A 94 -2.51 -1.27 -9.45
CA VAL A 94 -3.56 -2.12 -8.90
C VAL A 94 -4.81 -1.28 -8.72
N GLU A 95 -5.87 -1.67 -9.40
CA GLU A 95 -7.22 -1.16 -9.20
C GLU A 95 -7.97 -2.10 -8.26
N PHE A 96 -8.55 -1.57 -7.20
CA PHE A 96 -9.21 -2.36 -6.18
C PHE A 96 -10.40 -1.62 -5.56
N LYS A 97 -11.24 -2.41 -4.88
CA LYS A 97 -12.32 -1.94 -4.03
C LYS A 97 -12.07 -2.41 -2.60
N ALA A 98 -11.92 -1.47 -1.67
CA ALA A 98 -11.86 -1.74 -0.25
C ALA A 98 -13.25 -1.50 0.35
N HIS A 99 -13.86 -2.58 0.87
CA HIS A 99 -15.12 -2.51 1.59
C HIS A 99 -14.85 -2.46 3.09
N TYR A 100 -15.45 -1.48 3.76
CA TYR A 100 -15.32 -1.29 5.20
C TYR A 100 -16.62 -0.72 5.78
N HIS A 101 -16.78 -0.80 7.10
CA HIS A 101 -17.86 -0.16 7.82
C HIS A 101 -17.28 0.96 8.69
N ASP A 102 -17.77 2.19 8.51
CA ASP A 102 -17.28 3.40 9.18
C ASP A 102 -17.86 3.64 10.58
N GLY A 103 -18.71 2.73 11.03
CA GLY A 103 -19.46 2.82 12.29
C GLY A 103 -20.95 3.13 12.07
N GLU A 104 -21.31 3.66 10.90
CA GLU A 104 -22.70 3.95 10.53
C GLU A 104 -23.19 3.04 9.40
N LYS A 105 -22.37 2.85 8.36
CA LYS A 105 -22.75 2.08 7.17
C LYS A 105 -21.57 1.41 6.49
N VAL A 106 -21.89 0.47 5.62
CA VAL A 106 -20.92 -0.12 4.69
C VAL A 106 -20.57 0.91 3.62
N GLN A 107 -19.27 1.09 3.41
CA GLN A 107 -18.65 1.95 2.42
C GLN A 107 -17.82 1.11 1.45
N GLU A 108 -17.61 1.65 0.26
CA GLU A 108 -16.73 1.10 -0.77
C GLU A 108 -15.78 2.21 -1.23
N HIS A 109 -14.48 1.97 -1.13
CA HIS A 109 -13.45 2.80 -1.76
C HIS A 109 -12.93 2.10 -3.00
N HIS A 110 -13.28 2.64 -4.17
CA HIS A 110 -12.74 2.19 -5.44
C HIS A 110 -11.57 3.08 -5.85
N GLU A 111 -10.37 2.51 -5.86
CA GLU A 111 -9.13 3.25 -6.07
C GLU A 111 -8.24 2.58 -7.12
N ILE A 112 -7.47 3.42 -7.82
CA ILE A 112 -6.36 2.99 -8.67
C ILE A 112 -5.08 3.44 -7.97
N SER A 113 -4.28 2.48 -7.53
CA SER A 113 -3.02 2.74 -6.83
C SER A 113 -1.82 2.36 -7.69
N TYR A 114 -0.79 3.19 -7.63
CA TYR A 114 0.49 2.92 -8.29
C TYR A 114 1.56 2.48 -7.31
N PHE A 115 2.45 1.64 -7.82
CA PHE A 115 3.55 1.07 -7.07
C PHE A 115 4.83 1.22 -7.87
N VAL A 116 5.95 1.35 -7.17
CA VAL A 116 7.28 1.46 -7.76
C VAL A 116 8.21 0.44 -7.13
N LYS A 117 8.96 -0.27 -7.97
CA LYS A 117 10.03 -1.17 -7.59
C LYS A 117 11.35 -0.42 -7.55
N PHE A 118 11.98 -0.39 -6.37
CA PHE A 118 13.32 0.17 -6.16
C PHE A 118 14.12 -0.82 -5.30
N ASP A 119 15.34 -1.12 -5.74
CA ASP A 119 16.24 -2.08 -5.08
C ASP A 119 15.55 -3.41 -4.73
N GLU A 120 14.91 -4.02 -5.73
CA GLU A 120 14.14 -5.26 -5.62
C GLU A 120 12.97 -5.23 -4.61
N THR A 121 12.57 -4.05 -4.14
CA THR A 121 11.50 -3.86 -3.16
C THR A 121 10.40 -2.99 -3.76
N TRP A 122 9.14 -3.39 -3.56
CA TRP A 122 7.98 -2.62 -4.00
C TRP A 122 7.57 -1.61 -2.94
N TYR A 123 7.22 -0.40 -3.39
CA TYR A 123 6.70 0.67 -2.57
C TYR A 123 5.42 1.24 -3.17
N PHE A 124 4.49 1.63 -2.31
CA PHE A 124 3.27 2.35 -2.65
C PHE A 124 3.58 3.82 -2.88
N LEU A 125 3.08 4.38 -3.99
CA LEU A 125 3.11 5.81 -4.26
C LEU A 125 1.84 6.43 -3.69
N ASP A 126 1.98 7.25 -2.66
CA ASP A 126 0.84 7.82 -1.93
C ASP A 126 0.41 9.17 -2.53
N PRO A 127 -0.75 9.26 -3.21
CA PRO A 127 -1.18 10.52 -3.82
C PRO A 127 -1.74 11.52 -2.78
N THR A 128 -1.93 11.11 -1.52
CA THR A 128 -2.56 11.94 -0.48
C THR A 128 -1.56 12.77 0.33
N VAL A 129 -0.26 12.54 0.16
CA VAL A 129 0.78 13.29 0.86
C VAL A 129 0.82 14.74 0.36
N GLU A 130 0.40 15.68 1.20
CA GLU A 130 0.30 17.12 0.91
C GLU A 130 1.66 17.86 0.90
N GLN A 131 2.72 17.19 0.43
CA GLN A 131 4.05 17.78 0.32
C GLN A 131 4.32 18.22 -1.12
N ALA A 132 4.75 19.48 -1.28
CA ALA A 132 5.19 19.99 -2.57
C ALA A 132 6.54 19.34 -2.97
N PHE A 133 6.50 18.46 -3.96
CA PHE A 133 7.69 17.83 -4.54
C PHE A 133 8.14 18.56 -5.80
N THR A 134 9.42 18.94 -5.88
CA THR A 134 9.97 19.63 -7.04
C THR A 134 10.31 18.64 -8.16
N MET A 135 9.88 18.92 -9.39
CA MET A 135 10.09 18.07 -10.58
C MET A 135 11.57 17.72 -10.89
N LYS A 136 12.53 18.50 -10.38
CA LYS A 136 13.98 18.31 -10.62
C LYS A 136 14.71 17.57 -9.51
N GLN A 137 14.08 17.35 -8.36
CA GLN A 137 14.71 16.66 -7.23
C GLN A 137 14.81 15.14 -7.48
N PRO A 138 15.58 14.39 -6.67
CA PRO A 138 15.57 12.92 -6.71
C PRO A 138 14.16 12.35 -6.55
N CYS A 139 13.90 11.20 -7.17
CA CYS A 139 12.56 10.64 -7.17
C CYS A 139 12.12 10.12 -5.79
N LEU A 140 10.81 10.13 -5.52
CA LEU A 140 10.25 9.71 -4.23
C LEU A 140 10.52 8.25 -3.88
N CYS A 141 10.73 7.41 -4.89
CA CYS A 141 11.08 6.01 -4.73
C CYS A 141 12.52 5.78 -4.18
N GLY A 142 13.34 6.83 -4.07
CA GLY A 142 14.75 6.74 -3.66
C GLY A 142 15.74 6.62 -4.82
N SER A 143 15.26 6.50 -6.06
CA SER A 143 16.17 6.50 -7.22
C SER A 143 16.81 7.86 -7.47
N SER A 144 18.02 7.86 -8.03
CA SER A 144 18.75 9.08 -8.43
C SER A 144 18.16 9.77 -9.67
N LYS A 145 17.10 9.24 -10.28
CA LYS A 145 16.39 9.88 -11.39
C LYS A 145 15.66 11.12 -10.89
N LYS A 146 15.48 12.11 -11.79
CA LYS A 146 14.62 13.26 -11.51
C LYS A 146 13.18 12.80 -11.34
N PHE A 147 12.46 13.37 -10.38
CA PHE A 147 11.06 13.02 -10.09
C PHE A 147 10.17 13.02 -11.35
N LYS A 148 10.28 14.05 -12.20
CA LYS A 148 9.54 14.16 -13.47
C LYS A 148 9.84 13.06 -14.50
N GLN A 149 10.92 12.32 -14.34
CA GLN A 149 11.36 11.25 -15.25
C GLN A 149 11.09 9.85 -14.67
N CYS A 150 10.35 9.78 -13.56
CA CYS A 150 10.09 8.55 -12.82
C CYS A 150 8.66 8.58 -12.26
N CYS A 151 8.47 8.81 -10.96
CA CYS A 151 7.18 8.62 -10.29
C CYS A 151 6.16 9.76 -10.48
N ALA A 152 6.54 10.92 -11.02
CA ALA A 152 5.65 12.09 -11.08
C ALA A 152 4.38 11.89 -11.93
N GLN A 153 4.38 10.95 -12.87
CA GLN A 153 3.22 10.64 -13.71
C GLN A 153 2.25 9.63 -13.07
N PHE A 154 2.62 9.10 -11.90
CA PHE A 154 1.92 8.02 -11.19
C PHE A 154 1.44 8.46 -9.80
N LEU A 155 1.41 9.78 -9.55
CA LEU A 155 0.91 10.45 -8.35
C LEU A 155 -0.17 11.44 -8.73
#